data_AF-A0A124F3K6-F1
#
_entry.id   AF-A0A124F3K6-F1
#
_cell.length_a   1.000
_cell.length_b   1.000
_cell.length_c   1.000
_cell.angle_alpha   90.00
_cell.angle_beta   90.00
_cell.angle_gamma   90.00
#
_symmetry.space_group_name_H-M   'P 1'
#
loop_
_entity.id
_entity.type
_entity.pdbx_description
1 polymer ?
#
loop_
_entity_poly.entity_id
_entity_poly.type
_entity_poly.pdbx_seq_one_letter_code
_entity_poly.pdbx_strand_id
1 'polypeptide(L)'
;MKILILLLLTLFIFGNSQVIQVKDQFSGSMIDYKPVTKYSDGSLIVDKNIDNVIYIKKNQIFYQRVFTETKVSVKWFGAKGDGENDDSEAVQKALDCGFAVYFPPGIYKINTIIKKHIVIEGSGINTILKPFNPAKAIFLYITKQPFWSYANEISNLLFESSERKGIAVAFGNINFQEKQKEDEYASNVTFYNVNFKNFDKAVFFPFGNIGNNFYNCSFQNNSYGVYALNNKVSGDIMHAGNKYFYGCEFSSNNVGVFVHNSAIGFGGISFNDVIFQFNQIHVYIYSDNTYTPVQFVNCWDEKSASNEKVLIDEYLGAKQNIKSVIPFGFYFEGKNSIYNFFGGRINNLKINGENITVNAYSSKVESSSGMDAKDSEISENSYFNIINSASEQGIQIDKNIHVKNKLYFPDTSLNMNIASINHRTFLSDEKTYKFENAKVLQNLKNFEENTFTGSLDSFTNKKLKPNIEFEFDSKQQYMRIEESILQIPKGYYMINFDLKLNKGQLIFLVWDRNKNQLMSLKPILDGAFHNYTGIVNINSTTEIFIDISSNDGRKVDFELKNYKILQTKTYKDLISLFEQ
;
A
#
# COMPACT_ATOMS: atom_id res chain seq x y z
N MET A 1 74.44 -58.13 26.38
CA MET A 1 73.66 -57.24 27.27
C MET A 1 74.12 -55.81 26.95
N LYS A 2 73.63 -55.19 25.85
CA LYS A 2 72.37 -54.44 25.64
C LYS A 2 72.26 -53.15 26.48
N ILE A 3 71.63 -52.14 25.85
CA ILE A 3 71.41 -50.73 26.24
C ILE A 3 72.57 -49.84 25.73
N LEU A 4 72.55 -49.17 24.57
CA LEU A 4 71.52 -48.48 23.76
C LEU A 4 70.82 -47.31 24.49
N ILE A 5 71.38 -46.11 24.36
CA ILE A 5 70.71 -44.80 24.56
C ILE A 5 71.24 -43.90 23.43
N LEU A 6 70.65 -43.97 22.24
CA LEU A 6 69.56 -43.11 21.73
C LEU A 6 69.95 -41.63 21.63
N LEU A 7 70.49 -41.28 20.46
CA LEU A 7 70.54 -39.93 19.91
C LEU A 7 69.11 -39.35 19.89
N LEU A 8 68.82 -38.42 20.79
CA LEU A 8 67.67 -37.55 20.66
C LEU A 8 68.01 -36.48 19.62
N LEU A 9 67.77 -36.81 18.35
CA LEU A 9 67.53 -35.80 17.32
C LEU A 9 66.20 -35.13 17.69
N THR A 10 66.26 -34.05 18.46
CA THR A 10 65.15 -33.12 18.54
C THR A 10 65.05 -32.44 17.18
N LEU A 11 64.27 -33.04 16.27
CA LEU A 11 63.67 -32.28 15.18
C LEU A 11 62.88 -31.16 15.84
N PHE A 12 63.43 -29.94 15.78
CA PHE A 12 62.63 -28.74 15.84
C PHE A 12 61.63 -28.81 14.67
N ILE A 13 60.45 -29.37 14.92
CA ILE A 13 59.26 -29.02 14.15
C ILE A 13 58.88 -27.63 14.67
N PHE A 14 59.60 -26.60 14.21
CA PHE A 14 58.97 -25.29 14.09
C PHE A 14 57.87 -25.49 13.05
N GLY A 15 56.67 -25.84 13.51
CA GLY A 15 55.48 -25.65 12.72
C GLY A 15 55.49 -24.17 12.35
N ASN A 16 55.72 -23.86 11.07
CA ASN A 16 55.71 -22.49 10.57
C ASN A 16 54.29 -21.93 10.72
N SER A 17 54.00 -21.45 11.92
CA SER A 17 52.84 -20.68 12.35
C SER A 17 52.98 -19.21 11.90
N GLN A 18 53.72 -18.95 10.83
CA GLN A 18 53.97 -17.59 10.39
C GLN A 18 52.86 -17.11 9.49
N VAL A 19 52.30 -15.95 9.85
CA VAL A 19 51.52 -15.13 8.94
C VAL A 19 52.43 -14.78 7.76
N ILE A 20 51.93 -14.99 6.54
CA ILE A 20 52.62 -14.59 5.31
C ILE A 20 51.96 -13.34 4.73
N GLN A 21 52.75 -12.49 4.07
CA GLN A 21 52.22 -11.36 3.32
C GLN A 21 52.17 -11.70 1.84
N VAL A 22 51.01 -11.50 1.23
CA VAL A 22 50.78 -11.73 -0.19
C VAL A 22 50.23 -10.46 -0.80
N LYS A 23 50.79 -10.03 -1.94
CA LYS A 23 50.27 -8.90 -2.70
C LYS A 23 48.92 -9.28 -3.32
N ASP A 24 47.87 -8.57 -2.95
CA ASP A 24 46.53 -8.76 -3.50
C ASP A 24 46.50 -8.31 -4.97
N GLN A 25 45.98 -9.18 -5.83
CA GLN A 25 46.07 -9.00 -7.29
C GLN A 25 45.24 -7.83 -7.83
N PHE A 26 44.23 -7.36 -7.09
CA PHE A 26 43.32 -6.32 -7.54
C PHE A 26 43.62 -4.97 -6.89
N SER A 27 43.84 -4.95 -5.58
CA SER A 27 44.16 -3.73 -4.83
C SER A 27 45.65 -3.39 -4.85
N GLY A 28 46.52 -4.35 -5.17
CA GLY A 28 47.98 -4.19 -5.13
C GLY A 28 48.58 -4.07 -3.72
N SER A 29 47.75 -4.12 -2.68
CA SER A 29 48.16 -4.00 -1.27
C SER A 29 48.75 -5.31 -0.75
N MET A 30 49.65 -5.23 0.23
CA MET A 30 50.14 -6.43 0.94
C MET A 30 49.10 -6.86 1.97
N ILE A 31 48.67 -8.11 1.90
CA ILE A 31 47.64 -8.68 2.77
C ILE A 31 48.23 -9.82 3.58
N ASP A 32 47.91 -9.84 4.86
CA ASP A 32 48.31 -10.90 5.79
C ASP A 32 47.43 -12.14 5.62
N TYR A 33 48.07 -13.31 5.65
CA TYR A 33 47.43 -14.62 5.55
C TYR A 33 47.94 -15.53 6.67
N LYS A 34 47.03 -16.11 7.45
CA LYS A 34 47.36 -17.02 8.56
C LYS A 34 47.17 -18.48 8.14
N PRO A 35 48.04 -19.42 8.58
CA PRO A 35 47.89 -20.83 8.25
C PRO A 35 46.61 -21.42 8.85
N VAL A 36 45.92 -22.27 8.08
CA VAL A 36 44.67 -22.92 8.50
C VAL A 36 44.61 -24.38 8.01
N THR A 37 43.89 -25.23 8.74
CA THR A 37 43.59 -26.62 8.34
C THR A 37 42.10 -26.87 8.10
N LYS A 38 41.27 -25.87 8.42
CA LYS A 38 39.81 -25.92 8.32
C LYS A 38 39.26 -24.64 7.68
N TYR A 39 38.16 -24.76 6.96
CA TYR A 39 37.33 -23.63 6.59
C TYR A 39 36.64 -23.04 7.83
N SER A 40 36.04 -21.85 7.69
CA SER A 40 35.35 -21.17 8.78
C SER A 40 34.08 -21.88 9.27
N ASP A 41 33.53 -22.81 8.48
CA ASP A 41 32.44 -23.71 8.89
C ASP A 41 32.93 -24.94 9.70
N GLY A 42 34.24 -25.06 9.93
CA GLY A 42 34.87 -26.16 10.67
C GLY A 42 35.23 -27.39 9.85
N SER A 43 34.84 -27.46 8.57
CA SER A 43 35.21 -28.55 7.67
C SER A 43 36.69 -28.47 7.26
N LEU A 44 37.30 -29.61 6.88
CA LEU A 44 38.71 -29.66 6.49
C LEU A 44 38.94 -28.94 5.16
N ILE A 45 40.01 -28.16 5.08
CA ILE A 45 40.39 -27.49 3.83
C ILE A 45 40.96 -28.51 2.83
N VAL A 46 40.52 -28.42 1.57
CA VAL A 46 40.92 -29.29 0.47
C VAL A 46 41.17 -28.45 -0.78
N ASP A 47 42.08 -28.91 -1.65
CA ASP A 47 42.50 -28.16 -2.85
C ASP A 47 41.36 -27.77 -3.78
N LYS A 48 40.28 -28.55 -3.80
CA LYS A 48 39.17 -28.39 -4.75
C LYS A 48 38.43 -27.05 -4.63
N ASN A 49 38.43 -26.42 -3.45
CA ASN A 49 37.60 -25.24 -3.16
C ASN A 49 38.42 -24.01 -2.70
N ILE A 50 39.67 -23.90 -3.13
CA ILE A 50 40.49 -22.70 -2.87
C ILE A 50 40.06 -21.59 -3.83
N ASP A 51 39.56 -20.47 -3.28
CA ASP A 51 39.10 -19.31 -4.06
C ASP A 51 40.22 -18.35 -4.50
N ASN A 52 41.45 -18.55 -4.02
CA ASN A 52 42.65 -17.74 -4.25
C ASN A 52 42.54 -16.28 -3.78
N VAL A 53 41.53 -15.96 -2.95
CA VAL A 53 41.29 -14.62 -2.39
C VAL A 53 41.20 -14.69 -0.88
N ILE A 54 40.24 -15.45 -0.33
CA ILE A 54 40.07 -15.70 1.09
C ILE A 54 40.92 -16.87 1.52
N TYR A 55 40.94 -17.96 0.77
CA TYR A 55 41.81 -19.09 1.02
C TYR A 55 42.83 -19.22 -0.11
N ILE A 56 44.09 -19.42 0.26
CA ILE A 56 45.20 -19.62 -0.69
C ILE A 56 46.02 -20.84 -0.27
N LYS A 57 46.73 -21.44 -1.22
CA LYS A 57 47.74 -22.48 -0.95
C LYS A 57 49.12 -22.02 -1.39
N LYS A 58 50.08 -22.08 -0.48
CA LYS A 58 51.50 -21.76 -0.73
C LYS A 58 52.36 -22.84 -0.09
N ASN A 59 53.27 -23.42 -0.88
CA ASN A 59 54.20 -24.47 -0.42
C ASN A 59 53.50 -25.60 0.36
N GLN A 60 52.37 -26.08 -0.18
CA GLN A 60 51.52 -27.14 0.40
C GLN A 60 50.80 -26.78 1.71
N ILE A 61 50.97 -25.57 2.24
CA ILE A 61 50.24 -25.06 3.41
C ILE A 61 49.07 -24.20 2.92
N PHE A 62 47.91 -24.36 3.56
CA PHE A 62 46.74 -23.52 3.30
C PHE A 62 46.74 -22.33 4.24
N TYR A 63 46.33 -21.19 3.72
CA TYR A 63 46.22 -19.97 4.49
C TYR A 63 44.86 -19.30 4.27
N GLN A 64 44.38 -18.61 5.30
CA GLN A 64 43.20 -17.76 5.25
C GLN A 64 43.63 -16.29 5.33
N ARG A 65 43.02 -15.45 4.50
CA ARG A 65 43.15 -13.99 4.53
C ARG A 65 42.80 -13.49 5.93
N VAL A 66 43.65 -12.65 6.50
CA VAL A 66 43.38 -11.96 7.74
C VAL A 66 42.63 -10.67 7.40
N PHE A 67 41.42 -10.53 7.90
CA PHE A 67 40.63 -9.31 7.79
C PHE A 67 39.86 -9.14 9.11
N THR A 68 39.76 -7.89 9.56
CA THR A 68 39.17 -7.52 10.86
C THR A 68 37.65 -7.43 10.81
N GLU A 69 37.08 -7.31 9.62
CA GLU A 69 35.64 -7.24 9.41
C GLU A 69 35.04 -8.64 9.26
N THR A 70 33.77 -8.81 9.62
CA THR A 70 33.03 -10.08 9.39
C THR A 70 32.57 -10.24 7.93
N LYS A 71 32.96 -9.31 7.05
CA LYS A 71 32.50 -9.21 5.66
C LYS A 71 33.67 -9.23 4.68
N VAL A 72 33.41 -9.72 3.47
CA VAL A 72 34.38 -9.71 2.37
C VAL A 72 33.96 -8.72 1.30
N SER A 73 34.92 -7.96 0.77
CA SER A 73 34.64 -6.97 -0.28
C SER A 73 34.58 -7.63 -1.65
N VAL A 74 33.58 -7.28 -2.47
CA VAL A 74 33.51 -7.71 -3.88
C VAL A 74 34.73 -7.27 -4.70
N LYS A 75 35.40 -6.17 -4.31
CA LYS A 75 36.62 -5.70 -4.98
C LYS A 75 37.81 -6.65 -4.81
N TRP A 76 37.83 -7.45 -3.74
CA TRP A 76 38.85 -8.48 -3.54
C TRP A 76 38.71 -9.64 -4.53
N PHE A 77 37.57 -9.75 -5.19
CA PHE A 77 37.30 -10.76 -6.22
C PHE A 77 37.36 -10.16 -7.65
N GLY A 78 37.75 -8.90 -7.78
CA GLY A 78 37.96 -8.22 -9.06
C GLY A 78 36.82 -7.36 -9.55
N ALA A 79 35.76 -7.16 -8.75
CA ALA A 79 34.68 -6.25 -9.12
C ALA A 79 35.21 -4.81 -9.16
N LYS A 80 34.94 -4.10 -10.26
CA LYS A 80 35.44 -2.74 -10.46
C LYS A 80 34.49 -1.71 -9.86
N GLY A 81 33.18 -1.86 -10.09
CA GLY A 81 32.20 -0.88 -9.66
C GLY A 81 32.32 0.46 -10.39
N ASP A 82 32.72 0.43 -11.67
CA ASP A 82 32.95 1.62 -12.51
C ASP A 82 31.73 2.02 -13.37
N GLY A 83 30.67 1.21 -13.36
CA GLY A 83 29.46 1.43 -14.15
C GLY A 83 29.60 1.07 -15.63
N GLU A 84 30.73 0.49 -16.05
CA GLU A 84 31.01 0.12 -17.43
C GLU A 84 31.14 -1.38 -17.59
N ASN A 85 31.97 -2.01 -16.75
CA ASN A 85 32.31 -3.42 -16.84
C ASN A 85 31.24 -4.34 -16.26
N ASP A 86 31.15 -5.56 -16.81
CA ASP A 86 30.38 -6.65 -16.21
C ASP A 86 31.11 -7.17 -14.97
N ASP A 87 30.57 -6.89 -13.79
CA ASP A 87 31.11 -7.32 -12.51
C ASP A 87 30.54 -8.68 -12.06
N SER A 88 29.69 -9.33 -12.86
CA SER A 88 28.91 -10.50 -12.46
C SER A 88 29.76 -11.65 -11.95
N GLU A 89 30.85 -11.98 -12.65
CA GLU A 89 31.72 -13.10 -12.26
C GLU A 89 32.44 -12.83 -10.92
N ALA A 90 32.97 -11.63 -10.74
CA ALA A 90 33.67 -11.23 -9.53
C ALA A 90 32.70 -11.22 -8.32
N VAL A 91 31.51 -10.67 -8.50
CA VAL A 91 30.48 -10.65 -7.46
C VAL A 91 29.98 -12.06 -7.16
N GLN A 92 29.78 -12.92 -8.17
CA GLN A 92 29.38 -14.31 -7.94
C GLN A 92 30.42 -15.07 -7.10
N LYS A 93 31.72 -14.86 -7.34
CA LYS A 93 32.79 -15.45 -6.51
C LYS A 93 32.72 -14.98 -5.05
N ALA A 94 32.44 -13.69 -4.83
CA ALA A 94 32.24 -13.15 -3.48
C ALA A 94 31.03 -13.80 -2.78
N LEU A 95 29.89 -13.93 -3.47
CA LEU A 95 28.69 -14.60 -2.95
C LEU A 95 28.94 -16.08 -2.65
N ASP A 96 29.74 -16.74 -3.49
CA ASP A 96 30.05 -18.17 -3.38
C ASP A 96 31.09 -18.49 -2.29
N CYS A 97 31.72 -17.51 -1.63
CA CYS A 97 32.73 -17.77 -0.58
C CYS A 97 32.13 -18.12 0.79
N GLY A 98 30.84 -17.81 1.03
CA GLY A 98 30.14 -18.17 2.28
C GLY A 98 30.28 -17.20 3.45
N PHE A 99 30.89 -16.03 3.24
CA PHE A 99 30.90 -14.93 4.20
C PHE A 99 29.87 -13.86 3.82
N ALA A 100 29.55 -12.96 4.75
CA ALA A 100 28.80 -11.74 4.41
C ALA A 100 29.57 -10.93 3.37
N VAL A 101 28.86 -10.35 2.40
CA VAL A 101 29.45 -9.63 1.26
C VAL A 101 29.21 -8.14 1.40
N TYR A 102 30.29 -7.38 1.27
CA TYR A 102 30.28 -5.94 1.26
C TYR A 102 30.53 -5.40 -0.15
N PHE A 103 29.71 -4.43 -0.55
CA PHE A 103 29.86 -3.64 -1.76
C PHE A 103 30.34 -2.23 -1.38
N PRO A 104 31.64 -1.91 -1.61
CA PRO A 104 32.12 -0.53 -1.47
C PRO A 104 31.36 0.45 -2.38
N PRO A 105 31.56 1.77 -2.22
CA PRO A 105 31.01 2.74 -3.16
C PRO A 105 31.43 2.44 -4.60
N GLY A 106 30.47 2.54 -5.52
CA GLY A 106 30.65 2.22 -6.93
C GLY A 106 29.33 1.87 -7.63
N ILE A 107 29.40 1.76 -8.95
CA ILE A 107 28.30 1.33 -9.82
C ILE A 107 28.65 -0.05 -10.38
N TYR A 108 27.94 -1.08 -9.95
CA TYR A 108 28.22 -2.47 -10.33
C TYR A 108 27.16 -2.94 -11.33
N LYS A 109 27.56 -3.24 -12.56
CA LYS A 109 26.67 -3.90 -13.54
C LYS A 109 26.78 -5.40 -13.36
N ILE A 110 25.70 -6.02 -12.90
CA ILE A 110 25.72 -7.43 -12.51
C ILE A 110 24.40 -8.16 -12.84
N ASN A 111 24.50 -9.47 -13.00
CA ASN A 111 23.43 -10.43 -12.84
C ASN A 111 23.99 -11.68 -12.15
N THR A 112 23.47 -12.02 -10.97
CA THR A 112 24.03 -13.10 -10.14
C THR A 112 22.95 -14.00 -9.54
N ILE A 113 23.37 -15.20 -9.14
CA ILE A 113 22.50 -16.24 -8.58
C ILE A 113 22.89 -16.46 -7.12
N ILE A 114 21.91 -16.32 -6.22
CA ILE A 114 22.08 -16.56 -4.80
C ILE A 114 21.74 -18.02 -4.51
N LYS A 115 22.78 -18.81 -4.21
CA LYS A 115 22.72 -20.27 -4.00
C LYS A 115 22.72 -20.66 -2.53
N LYS A 116 23.04 -19.75 -1.62
CA LYS A 116 23.11 -19.98 -0.17
C LYS A 116 22.60 -18.76 0.58
N HIS A 117 22.34 -18.93 1.88
CA HIS A 117 22.02 -17.80 2.75
C HIS A 117 23.16 -16.78 2.76
N ILE A 118 22.81 -15.51 2.62
CA ILE A 118 23.80 -14.45 2.44
C ILE A 118 23.34 -13.13 3.07
N VAL A 119 24.27 -12.47 3.75
CA VAL A 119 24.14 -11.08 4.17
C VAL A 119 24.89 -10.22 3.17
N ILE A 120 24.20 -9.27 2.56
CA ILE A 120 24.73 -8.32 1.59
C ILE A 120 24.57 -6.91 2.16
N GLU A 121 25.66 -6.14 2.16
CA GLU A 121 25.66 -4.75 2.62
C GLU A 121 26.37 -3.85 1.61
N GLY A 122 25.81 -2.68 1.35
CA GLY A 122 26.46 -1.59 0.62
C GLY A 122 26.87 -0.42 1.51
N SER A 123 27.23 0.69 0.87
CA SER A 123 27.66 1.95 1.50
C SER A 123 26.59 3.05 1.42
N GLY A 124 25.32 2.66 1.55
CA GLY A 124 24.16 3.52 1.28
C GLY A 124 23.95 3.76 -0.20
N ILE A 125 23.41 4.94 -0.55
CA ILE A 125 23.09 5.31 -1.94
C ILE A 125 24.32 5.40 -2.88
N ASN A 126 25.53 5.37 -2.34
CA ASN A 126 26.78 5.37 -3.12
C ASN A 126 27.17 3.98 -3.65
N THR A 127 26.46 2.94 -3.24
CA THR A 127 26.56 1.59 -3.81
C THR A 127 25.36 1.37 -4.72
N ILE A 128 25.60 1.34 -6.03
CA ILE A 128 24.55 1.24 -7.04
C ILE A 128 24.71 -0.09 -7.79
N LEU A 129 23.69 -0.93 -7.73
CA LEU A 129 23.63 -2.19 -8.47
C LEU A 129 22.70 -2.01 -9.68
N LYS A 130 23.24 -2.25 -10.88
CA LYS A 130 22.52 -2.16 -12.15
C LYS A 130 22.48 -3.52 -12.85
N PRO A 131 21.43 -3.83 -13.63
CA PRO A 131 21.44 -5.05 -14.43
C PRO A 131 22.49 -4.92 -15.53
N PHE A 132 23.40 -5.88 -15.65
CA PHE A 132 24.27 -5.96 -16.83
C PHE A 132 23.45 -6.33 -18.07
N ASN A 133 22.53 -7.27 -17.92
CA ASN A 133 21.50 -7.66 -18.88
C ASN A 133 20.11 -7.46 -18.26
N PRO A 134 19.28 -6.53 -18.80
CA PRO A 134 17.95 -6.24 -18.26
C PRO A 134 16.93 -7.37 -18.45
N ALA A 135 17.24 -8.42 -19.23
CA ALA A 135 16.39 -9.62 -19.32
C ALA A 135 16.57 -10.59 -18.13
N LYS A 136 17.53 -10.33 -17.24
CA LYS A 136 17.82 -11.14 -16.05
C LYS A 136 17.64 -10.30 -14.77
N ALA A 137 17.40 -10.96 -13.65
CA ALA A 137 17.43 -10.31 -12.35
C ALA A 137 18.86 -9.93 -11.95
N ILE A 138 19.04 -8.86 -11.17
CA ILE A 138 20.34 -8.55 -10.54
C ILE A 138 20.69 -9.64 -9.52
N PHE A 139 19.75 -9.95 -8.63
CA PHE A 139 19.83 -11.08 -7.70
C PHE A 139 18.69 -12.07 -7.95
N LEU A 140 19.06 -13.29 -8.33
CA LEU A 140 18.14 -14.41 -8.47
C LEU A 140 18.33 -15.39 -7.30
N TYR A 141 17.41 -15.41 -6.34
CA TYR A 141 17.42 -16.36 -5.25
C TYR A 141 16.89 -17.72 -5.72
N ILE A 142 17.69 -18.78 -5.51
CA ILE A 142 17.31 -20.17 -5.84
C ILE A 142 17.51 -21.13 -4.66
N THR A 143 17.94 -20.64 -3.50
CA THR A 143 18.16 -21.44 -2.30
C THR A 143 16.84 -21.93 -1.73
N LYS A 144 16.70 -23.25 -1.58
CA LYS A 144 15.45 -23.90 -1.15
C LYS A 144 15.48 -24.38 0.29
N GLN A 145 16.66 -24.55 0.88
CA GLN A 145 16.86 -25.12 2.21
C GLN A 145 18.01 -24.45 2.98
N PRO A 146 17.98 -24.47 4.33
CA PRO A 146 16.82 -24.84 5.16
C PRO A 146 15.69 -23.81 5.03
N PHE A 147 14.43 -24.28 5.06
CA PHE A 147 13.27 -23.40 5.08
C PHE A 147 13.28 -22.48 6.32
N TRP A 148 12.69 -21.28 6.22
CA TRP A 148 12.39 -20.39 7.38
C TRP A 148 13.57 -19.93 8.23
N SER A 149 14.72 -19.64 7.60
CA SER A 149 15.92 -19.24 8.32
C SER A 149 15.99 -17.73 8.64
N TYR A 150 15.26 -16.87 7.90
CA TYR A 150 15.41 -15.40 7.91
C TYR A 150 16.87 -14.95 7.79
N ALA A 151 17.73 -15.80 7.22
CA ALA A 151 19.18 -15.65 7.26
C ALA A 151 19.73 -14.81 6.11
N ASN A 152 18.87 -14.36 5.18
CA ASN A 152 19.30 -13.44 4.13
C ASN A 152 18.95 -12.01 4.48
N GLU A 153 19.92 -11.13 4.27
CA GLU A 153 19.75 -9.70 4.44
C GLU A 153 20.35 -8.97 3.26
N ILE A 154 19.67 -7.91 2.81
CA ILE A 154 20.22 -6.92 1.89
C ILE A 154 20.07 -5.56 2.55
N SER A 155 21.17 -4.81 2.67
CA SER A 155 21.16 -3.53 3.37
C SER A 155 21.98 -2.43 2.70
N ASN A 156 21.56 -1.18 2.94
CA ASN A 156 22.33 0.03 2.65
C ASN A 156 22.82 0.13 1.20
N LEU A 157 21.94 -0.01 0.21
CA LEU A 157 22.30 0.12 -1.21
C LEU A 157 21.15 0.58 -2.10
N LEU A 158 21.48 0.95 -3.34
CA LEU A 158 20.54 1.30 -4.39
C LEU A 158 20.58 0.25 -5.52
N PHE A 159 19.43 -0.31 -5.87
CA PHE A 159 19.21 -0.93 -7.16
C PHE A 159 18.69 0.13 -8.13
N GLU A 160 19.31 0.24 -9.30
CA GLU A 160 18.87 1.18 -10.34
C GLU A 160 18.87 0.53 -11.73
N SER A 161 17.80 0.76 -12.48
CA SER A 161 17.71 0.47 -13.90
C SER A 161 17.34 1.73 -14.69
N SER A 162 16.93 1.56 -15.95
CA SER A 162 16.49 2.62 -16.84
C SER A 162 15.20 2.22 -17.54
N GLU A 163 14.34 3.20 -17.81
CA GLU A 163 13.12 3.02 -18.62
C GLU A 163 12.16 1.95 -18.10
N ARG A 164 12.13 1.70 -16.78
CA ARG A 164 11.26 0.69 -16.16
C ARG A 164 11.48 -0.70 -16.75
N LYS A 165 12.74 -1.09 -16.93
CA LYS A 165 13.13 -2.40 -17.47
C LYS A 165 13.84 -3.26 -16.43
N GLY A 166 13.72 -4.56 -16.59
CA GLY A 166 14.42 -5.57 -15.81
C GLY A 166 13.89 -5.75 -14.40
N ILE A 167 14.61 -6.59 -13.64
CA ILE A 167 14.22 -7.04 -12.32
C ILE A 167 15.41 -6.84 -11.36
N ALA A 168 15.18 -6.23 -10.20
CA ALA A 168 16.26 -6.09 -9.21
C ALA A 168 16.44 -7.41 -8.45
N VAL A 169 15.39 -7.89 -7.78
CA VAL A 169 15.44 -9.12 -7.00
C VAL A 169 14.29 -10.04 -7.39
N ALA A 170 14.59 -11.32 -7.62
CA ALA A 170 13.61 -12.36 -7.93
C ALA A 170 13.83 -13.62 -7.09
N PHE A 171 12.73 -14.34 -6.83
CA PHE A 171 12.70 -15.54 -6.01
C PHE A 171 12.18 -16.75 -6.81
N GLY A 172 13.09 -17.65 -7.19
CA GLY A 172 12.80 -18.72 -8.15
C GLY A 172 12.85 -18.23 -9.60
N ASN A 173 12.54 -19.11 -10.57
CA ASN A 173 12.63 -18.76 -11.99
C ASN A 173 11.79 -17.52 -12.36
N ILE A 174 12.41 -16.54 -13.03
CA ILE A 174 11.73 -15.32 -13.50
C ILE A 174 10.73 -15.59 -14.64
N ASN A 175 10.91 -16.68 -15.39
CA ASN A 175 9.89 -17.14 -16.31
C ASN A 175 8.90 -18.01 -15.55
N PHE A 176 7.75 -17.42 -15.22
CA PHE A 176 6.67 -18.06 -14.49
C PHE A 176 6.21 -19.39 -15.13
N GLN A 177 6.26 -19.52 -16.46
CA GLN A 177 5.85 -20.77 -17.14
C GLN A 177 6.90 -21.88 -17.05
N GLU A 178 8.13 -21.55 -16.66
CA GLU A 178 9.27 -22.47 -16.58
C GLU A 178 9.69 -22.73 -15.13
N LYS A 179 8.72 -22.75 -14.21
CA LYS A 179 8.93 -23.04 -12.79
C LYS A 179 9.82 -24.27 -12.60
N GLN A 180 10.86 -24.12 -11.78
CA GLN A 180 11.65 -25.27 -11.35
C GLN A 180 11.05 -25.89 -10.08
N LYS A 181 11.36 -27.16 -9.83
CA LYS A 181 10.91 -27.88 -8.64
C LYS A 181 11.23 -27.07 -7.38
N GLU A 182 10.27 -26.82 -6.50
CA GLU A 182 10.44 -26.12 -5.21
C GLU A 182 10.80 -24.62 -5.29
N ASP A 183 10.62 -23.95 -6.43
CA ASP A 183 10.87 -22.50 -6.55
C ASP A 183 9.96 -21.64 -5.63
N GLU A 184 8.80 -22.14 -5.22
CA GLU A 184 7.93 -21.55 -4.20
C GLU A 184 8.64 -21.36 -2.83
N TYR A 185 9.73 -22.09 -2.62
CA TYR A 185 10.56 -22.07 -1.42
C TYR A 185 11.90 -21.36 -1.59
N ALA A 186 12.04 -20.53 -2.63
CA ALA A 186 13.29 -19.82 -2.94
C ALA A 186 13.65 -18.76 -1.86
N SER A 187 14.02 -19.20 -0.67
CA SER A 187 14.51 -18.43 0.48
C SER A 187 13.58 -17.32 0.97
N ASN A 188 14.04 -16.54 1.94
CA ASN A 188 13.37 -15.32 2.38
C ASN A 188 14.42 -14.26 2.73
N VAL A 189 14.08 -13.00 2.50
CA VAL A 189 15.01 -11.88 2.64
C VAL A 189 14.40 -10.80 3.52
N THR A 190 15.23 -10.27 4.41
CA THR A 190 14.96 -9.00 5.08
C THR A 190 15.76 -7.87 4.42
N PHE A 191 15.06 -6.83 3.96
CA PHE A 191 15.65 -5.67 3.33
C PHE A 191 15.71 -4.50 4.32
N TYR A 192 16.87 -3.85 4.44
CA TYR A 192 17.07 -2.70 5.33
C TYR A 192 17.65 -1.52 4.56
N ASN A 193 16.94 -0.38 4.51
CA ASN A 193 17.46 0.83 3.85
C ASN A 193 17.92 0.57 2.40
N VAL A 194 17.06 -0.10 1.64
CA VAL A 194 17.31 -0.45 0.23
C VAL A 194 16.42 0.41 -0.66
N ASN A 195 17.02 0.98 -1.70
CA ASN A 195 16.33 1.80 -2.68
C ASN A 195 16.20 1.03 -3.99
N PHE A 196 15.03 1.07 -4.63
CA PHE A 196 14.74 0.39 -5.89
C PHE A 196 14.17 1.38 -6.90
N LYS A 197 14.85 1.56 -8.02
CA LYS A 197 14.51 2.62 -8.97
C LYS A 197 14.49 2.17 -10.43
N ASN A 198 13.45 2.56 -11.16
CA ASN A 198 13.32 2.40 -12.62
C ASN A 198 13.28 0.95 -13.15
N PHE A 199 12.77 -0.02 -12.39
CA PHE A 199 12.60 -1.40 -12.84
C PHE A 199 11.23 -1.67 -13.46
N ASP A 200 11.12 -2.76 -14.24
CA ASP A 200 9.80 -3.31 -14.55
C ASP A 200 9.21 -3.89 -13.25
N LYS A 201 9.95 -4.80 -12.61
CA LYS A 201 9.59 -5.34 -11.29
C LYS A 201 10.78 -5.15 -10.36
N ALA A 202 10.68 -4.25 -9.39
CA ALA A 202 11.78 -4.05 -8.45
C ALA A 202 12.00 -5.32 -7.61
N VAL A 203 10.94 -5.87 -7.01
CA VAL A 203 11.01 -7.17 -6.33
C VAL A 203 9.91 -8.11 -6.84
N PHE A 204 10.31 -9.29 -7.30
CA PHE A 204 9.43 -10.23 -7.99
C PHE A 204 9.32 -11.60 -7.29
N PHE A 205 8.10 -11.96 -6.91
CA PHE A 205 7.74 -13.24 -6.30
C PHE A 205 6.80 -14.04 -7.23
N PRO A 206 7.34 -14.84 -8.17
CA PRO A 206 6.55 -15.54 -9.19
C PRO A 206 5.69 -16.70 -8.67
N PHE A 207 6.09 -17.36 -7.57
CA PHE A 207 5.51 -18.65 -7.17
C PHE A 207 5.06 -18.68 -5.70
N GLY A 208 4.59 -17.56 -5.17
CA GLY A 208 4.28 -17.41 -3.75
C GLY A 208 5.45 -16.78 -3.01
N ASN A 209 6.18 -17.56 -2.21
CA ASN A 209 7.30 -17.12 -1.37
C ASN A 209 6.90 -16.16 -0.23
N ILE A 210 6.96 -16.68 0.99
CA ILE A 210 6.45 -16.05 2.22
C ILE A 210 7.57 -15.73 3.22
N GLY A 211 7.33 -14.74 4.09
CA GLY A 211 8.26 -14.37 5.15
C GLY A 211 9.31 -13.34 4.72
N ASN A 212 8.94 -12.39 3.84
CA ASN A 212 9.84 -11.32 3.41
C ASN A 212 9.49 -10.01 4.12
N ASN A 213 10.53 -9.30 4.58
CA ASN A 213 10.37 -8.09 5.37
C ASN A 213 11.12 -6.93 4.72
N PHE A 214 10.53 -5.74 4.75
CA PHE A 214 11.10 -4.52 4.20
C PHE A 214 11.09 -3.43 5.26
N TYR A 215 12.27 -2.94 5.63
CA TYR A 215 12.45 -1.88 6.62
C TYR A 215 13.10 -0.68 5.95
N ASN A 216 12.42 0.48 6.02
CA ASN A 216 12.91 1.76 5.51
C ASN A 216 13.37 1.69 4.04
N CYS A 217 12.65 0.93 3.22
CA CYS A 217 12.97 0.75 1.80
C CYS A 217 12.18 1.75 0.94
N SER A 218 12.75 2.18 -0.18
CA SER A 218 12.08 3.07 -1.14
C SER A 218 11.95 2.41 -2.50
N PHE A 219 10.77 2.52 -3.12
CA PHE A 219 10.43 1.97 -4.43
C PHE A 219 9.97 3.10 -5.34
N GLN A 220 10.84 3.54 -6.24
CA GLN A 220 10.66 4.78 -7.01
C GLN A 220 10.61 4.53 -8.52
N ASN A 221 9.57 5.07 -9.17
CA ASN A 221 9.45 5.11 -10.62
C ASN A 221 9.56 3.73 -11.32
N ASN A 222 9.02 2.67 -10.71
CA ASN A 222 8.97 1.33 -11.30
C ASN A 222 7.65 1.11 -12.05
N SER A 223 7.57 0.11 -12.94
CA SER A 223 6.26 -0.40 -13.37
C SER A 223 5.56 -1.05 -12.17
N TYR A 224 6.28 -1.90 -11.45
CA TYR A 224 5.82 -2.54 -10.22
C TYR A 224 6.91 -2.44 -9.15
N GLY A 225 6.60 -1.82 -8.01
CA GLY A 225 7.53 -1.77 -6.86
C GLY A 225 7.73 -3.17 -6.28
N VAL A 226 6.64 -3.81 -5.85
CA VAL A 226 6.61 -5.23 -5.48
C VAL A 226 5.57 -5.96 -6.30
N TYR A 227 5.94 -7.10 -6.85
CA TYR A 227 5.08 -7.94 -7.68
C TYR A 227 5.00 -9.35 -7.10
N ALA A 228 3.84 -9.76 -6.61
CA ALA A 228 3.66 -11.04 -5.94
C ALA A 228 2.49 -11.85 -6.50
N LEU A 229 2.78 -13.10 -6.87
CA LEU A 229 1.80 -14.08 -7.34
C LEU A 229 1.72 -15.23 -6.36
N ASN A 230 0.56 -15.89 -6.27
CA ASN A 230 0.51 -17.23 -5.71
C ASN A 230 1.15 -18.24 -6.68
N ASN A 231 1.53 -19.42 -6.20
CA ASN A 231 1.88 -20.51 -7.11
C ASN A 231 0.62 -20.92 -7.90
N LYS A 232 0.61 -20.68 -9.22
CA LYS A 232 -0.51 -21.02 -10.13
C LYS A 232 -0.18 -22.17 -11.09
N VAL A 233 1.00 -22.76 -10.94
CA VAL A 233 1.49 -23.91 -11.73
C VAL A 233 1.70 -25.11 -10.79
N SER A 234 2.41 -26.14 -11.24
CA SER A 234 2.63 -27.37 -10.45
C SER A 234 3.47 -27.15 -9.18
N GLY A 235 3.37 -28.09 -8.25
CA GLY A 235 4.06 -28.05 -6.96
C GLY A 235 3.10 -27.74 -5.80
N ASP A 236 3.65 -27.22 -4.71
CA ASP A 236 2.86 -26.99 -3.50
C ASP A 236 2.01 -25.73 -3.63
N ILE A 237 0.86 -25.75 -2.94
CA ILE A 237 0.01 -24.58 -2.84
C ILE A 237 0.74 -23.53 -2.00
N MET A 238 1.11 -22.43 -2.64
CA MET A 238 1.77 -21.30 -1.97
C MET A 238 1.04 -20.01 -2.29
N HIS A 239 0.58 -19.30 -1.27
CA HIS A 239 -0.13 -18.03 -1.41
C HIS A 239 0.84 -16.85 -1.60
N ALA A 240 0.35 -15.72 -2.11
CA ALA A 240 1.17 -14.53 -2.39
C ALA A 240 1.46 -13.65 -1.14
N GLY A 241 0.97 -14.07 0.03
CA GLY A 241 0.90 -13.27 1.26
C GLY A 241 2.20 -13.22 2.08
N ASN A 242 2.07 -12.95 3.39
CA ASN A 242 3.18 -12.94 4.37
C ASN A 242 4.35 -12.04 3.93
N LYS A 243 4.03 -10.76 3.71
CA LYS A 243 4.98 -9.70 3.28
C LYS A 243 4.76 -8.47 4.15
N TYR A 244 5.82 -8.01 4.80
CA TYR A 244 5.71 -7.00 5.85
C TYR A 244 6.56 -5.79 5.50
N PHE A 245 5.94 -4.62 5.49
CA PHE A 245 6.57 -3.34 5.15
C PHE A 245 6.53 -2.41 6.36
N TYR A 246 7.66 -1.79 6.69
CA TYR A 246 7.85 -0.93 7.86
C TYR A 246 8.60 0.33 7.45
N GLY A 247 7.98 1.51 7.57
CA GLY A 247 8.61 2.79 7.27
C GLY A 247 9.05 2.94 5.80
N CYS A 248 8.42 2.22 4.88
CA CYS A 248 8.79 2.23 3.47
C CYS A 248 8.14 3.39 2.70
N GLU A 249 8.69 3.68 1.52
CA GLU A 249 8.12 4.63 0.56
C GLU A 249 7.86 3.93 -0.78
N PHE A 250 6.67 4.13 -1.34
CA PHE A 250 6.36 3.80 -2.73
C PHE A 250 6.00 5.09 -3.47
N SER A 251 6.84 5.50 -4.42
CA SER A 251 6.66 6.75 -5.14
C SER A 251 6.72 6.61 -6.67
N SER A 252 5.79 7.27 -7.36
CA SER A 252 5.81 7.42 -8.82
C SER A 252 5.78 6.10 -9.63
N ASN A 253 5.32 5.00 -9.03
CA ASN A 253 5.21 3.71 -9.71
C ASN A 253 3.93 3.64 -10.57
N ASN A 254 3.86 2.77 -11.59
CA ASN A 254 2.55 2.41 -12.17
C ASN A 254 1.71 1.68 -11.12
N VAL A 255 2.28 0.68 -10.46
CA VAL A 255 1.68 0.04 -9.29
C VAL A 255 2.74 -0.06 -8.19
N GLY A 256 2.47 0.49 -7.01
CA GLY A 256 3.39 0.39 -5.86
C GLY A 256 3.57 -1.07 -5.45
N VAL A 257 2.47 -1.72 -5.07
CA VAL A 257 2.44 -3.16 -4.76
C VAL A 257 1.32 -3.85 -5.52
N PHE A 258 1.69 -4.85 -6.33
CA PHE A 258 0.78 -5.70 -7.07
C PHE A 258 0.76 -7.12 -6.48
N VAL A 259 -0.43 -7.57 -6.09
CA VAL A 259 -0.64 -8.92 -5.57
C VAL A 259 -1.74 -9.60 -6.36
N HIS A 260 -1.49 -10.81 -6.85
CA HIS A 260 -2.52 -11.64 -7.44
C HIS A 260 -2.54 -13.01 -6.81
N ASN A 261 -3.61 -13.29 -6.06
CA ASN A 261 -3.74 -14.53 -5.32
C ASN A 261 -5.10 -15.22 -5.56
N SER A 262 -5.08 -16.44 -6.08
CA SER A 262 -6.27 -17.31 -6.12
C SER A 262 -6.12 -18.57 -5.25
N ALA A 263 -5.01 -18.69 -4.52
CA ALA A 263 -4.73 -19.82 -3.63
C ALA A 263 -5.35 -19.60 -2.24
N ILE A 264 -5.71 -20.70 -1.58
CA ILE A 264 -6.18 -20.69 -0.19
C ILE A 264 -5.07 -20.24 0.79
N GLY A 265 -5.46 -19.77 1.98
CA GLY A 265 -4.51 -19.39 3.04
C GLY A 265 -3.90 -18.01 2.85
N PHE A 266 -4.41 -17.20 1.93
CA PHE A 266 -3.88 -15.86 1.66
C PHE A 266 -4.12 -14.89 2.81
N GLY A 267 -3.17 -13.96 3.01
CA GLY A 267 -3.21 -13.01 4.10
C GLY A 267 -1.81 -12.64 4.59
N GLY A 268 -1.72 -12.03 5.77
CA GLY A 268 -0.45 -11.70 6.42
C GLY A 268 0.37 -10.66 5.68
N ILE A 269 -0.27 -9.78 4.90
CA ILE A 269 0.41 -8.61 4.34
C ILE A 269 0.11 -7.43 5.25
N SER A 270 1.15 -6.71 5.69
CA SER A 270 0.98 -5.48 6.47
C SER A 270 1.87 -4.36 5.96
N PHE A 271 1.29 -3.17 5.89
CA PHE A 271 1.99 -1.91 5.63
C PHE A 271 1.94 -1.09 6.91
N ASN A 272 3.10 -0.84 7.54
CA ASN A 272 3.20 -0.09 8.78
C ASN A 272 4.02 1.18 8.54
N ASP A 273 3.41 2.34 8.79
CA ASP A 273 4.03 3.66 8.61
C ASP A 273 4.56 3.86 7.17
N VAL A 274 3.86 3.30 6.17
CA VAL A 274 4.27 3.35 4.77
C VAL A 274 3.71 4.61 4.10
N ILE A 275 4.55 5.27 3.32
CA ILE A 275 4.19 6.42 2.48
C ILE A 275 3.91 5.93 1.06
N PHE A 276 2.71 6.19 0.56
CA PHE A 276 2.34 6.02 -0.84
C PHE A 276 2.12 7.38 -1.48
N GLN A 277 2.89 7.72 -2.50
CA GLN A 277 2.76 9.02 -3.17
C GLN A 277 2.94 8.92 -4.68
N PHE A 278 2.16 9.66 -5.47
CA PHE A 278 2.33 9.78 -6.93
C PHE A 278 2.26 8.45 -7.73
N ASN A 279 1.87 7.33 -7.12
CA ASN A 279 1.69 6.08 -7.86
C ASN A 279 0.39 6.15 -8.66
N GLN A 280 0.31 5.51 -9.83
CA GLN A 280 -0.98 5.38 -10.51
C GLN A 280 -1.94 4.55 -9.65
N ILE A 281 -1.48 3.39 -9.16
CA ILE A 281 -2.13 2.61 -8.11
C ILE A 281 -1.14 2.42 -6.96
N HIS A 282 -1.52 2.75 -5.72
CA HIS A 282 -0.66 2.50 -4.56
C HIS A 282 -0.54 1.00 -4.29
N VAL A 283 -1.68 0.33 -4.16
CA VAL A 283 -1.75 -1.11 -3.92
C VAL A 283 -2.89 -1.71 -4.73
N TYR A 284 -2.57 -2.70 -5.57
CA TYR A 284 -3.53 -3.54 -6.27
C TYR A 284 -3.48 -4.95 -5.69
N ILE A 285 -4.63 -5.48 -5.25
CA ILE A 285 -4.76 -6.85 -4.77
C ILE A 285 -5.95 -7.51 -5.44
N TYR A 286 -5.67 -8.54 -6.25
CA TYR A 286 -6.67 -9.55 -6.59
C TYR A 286 -6.61 -10.67 -5.56
N SER A 287 -7.73 -10.96 -4.89
CA SER A 287 -7.87 -12.16 -4.06
C SER A 287 -9.27 -12.77 -4.05
N ASP A 288 -9.33 -14.10 -4.08
CA ASP A 288 -10.59 -14.88 -3.96
C ASP A 288 -10.90 -15.37 -2.54
N ASN A 289 -10.01 -15.08 -1.59
CA ASN A 289 -10.14 -15.39 -0.18
C ASN A 289 -9.17 -14.54 0.65
N THR A 290 -9.45 -14.31 1.92
CA THR A 290 -8.42 -13.93 2.90
C THR A 290 -8.59 -14.75 4.16
N TYR A 291 -7.56 -15.50 4.54
CA TYR A 291 -7.46 -16.25 5.78
C TYR A 291 -7.11 -15.32 6.96
N THR A 292 -6.19 -14.38 6.74
CA THR A 292 -5.93 -13.25 7.64
C THR A 292 -6.03 -11.94 6.86
N PRO A 293 -6.69 -10.90 7.39
CA PRO A 293 -6.85 -9.64 6.65
C PRO A 293 -5.51 -9.01 6.25
N VAL A 294 -5.49 -8.33 5.10
CA VAL A 294 -4.39 -7.43 4.74
C VAL A 294 -4.54 -6.14 5.56
N GLN A 295 -3.45 -5.64 6.12
CA GLN A 295 -3.45 -4.53 7.07
C GLN A 295 -2.67 -3.32 6.55
N PHE A 296 -3.24 -2.14 6.78
CA PHE A 296 -2.63 -0.84 6.53
C PHE A 296 -2.65 -0.07 7.85
N VAL A 297 -1.49 0.21 8.42
CA VAL A 297 -1.34 0.77 9.76
C VAL A 297 -0.58 2.08 9.63
N ASN A 298 -1.26 3.18 9.95
CA ASN A 298 -0.70 4.53 9.94
C ASN A 298 -0.03 4.92 8.59
N CYS A 299 -0.58 4.45 7.48
CA CYS A 299 -0.05 4.78 6.15
C CYS A 299 -0.44 6.21 5.74
N TRP A 300 0.49 6.90 5.07
CA TRP A 300 0.21 8.15 4.36
C TRP A 300 -0.10 7.84 2.90
N ASP A 301 -1.14 8.43 2.34
CA ASP A 301 -1.42 8.37 0.91
C ASP A 301 -1.64 9.77 0.31
N GLU A 302 -1.11 10.02 -0.89
CA GLU A 302 -1.37 11.24 -1.66
C GLU A 302 -1.17 11.05 -3.17
N LYS A 303 -1.93 11.84 -3.95
CA LYS A 303 -1.75 12.00 -5.41
C LYS A 303 -1.70 10.67 -6.17
N SER A 304 -2.60 9.76 -5.84
CA SER A 304 -2.85 8.56 -6.65
C SER A 304 -3.63 8.88 -7.92
N ALA A 305 -3.67 7.93 -8.86
CA ALA A 305 -4.65 7.93 -9.94
C ALA A 305 -4.62 9.15 -10.89
N SER A 306 -3.42 9.70 -11.14
CA SER A 306 -3.23 10.88 -12.00
C SER A 306 -3.58 10.61 -13.47
N ASN A 307 -3.49 9.37 -13.94
CA ASN A 307 -3.81 9.00 -15.32
C ASN A 307 -5.28 8.56 -15.47
N GLU A 308 -5.81 8.67 -16.70
CA GLU A 308 -7.15 8.16 -17.00
C GLU A 308 -7.21 6.62 -16.93
N LYS A 309 -6.14 5.95 -17.38
CA LYS A 309 -6.01 4.50 -17.42
C LYS A 309 -4.59 4.06 -17.10
N VAL A 310 -4.47 2.89 -16.51
CA VAL A 310 -3.20 2.17 -16.32
C VAL A 310 -3.34 0.75 -16.85
N LEU A 311 -2.28 0.23 -17.47
CA LEU A 311 -2.20 -1.17 -17.90
C LEU A 311 -1.58 -1.97 -16.76
N ILE A 312 -2.27 -3.03 -16.36
CA ILE A 312 -1.82 -3.96 -15.33
C ILE A 312 -1.89 -5.40 -15.86
N ASP A 313 -1.11 -6.29 -15.25
CA ASP A 313 -1.21 -7.71 -15.53
C ASP A 313 -2.47 -8.31 -14.91
N GLU A 314 -3.08 -9.28 -15.59
CA GLU A 314 -4.21 -10.08 -15.12
C GLU A 314 -3.90 -11.56 -15.32
N TYR A 315 -4.36 -12.42 -14.40
CA TYR A 315 -4.10 -13.86 -14.46
C TYR A 315 -5.38 -14.68 -14.43
N LEU A 316 -5.60 -15.48 -15.47
CA LEU A 316 -6.60 -16.55 -15.48
C LEU A 316 -5.88 -17.90 -15.33
N GLY A 317 -5.88 -18.44 -14.11
CA GLY A 317 -5.01 -19.57 -13.78
C GLY A 317 -3.54 -19.19 -13.97
N ALA A 318 -2.80 -19.98 -14.76
CA ALA A 318 -1.41 -19.71 -15.12
C ALA A 318 -1.23 -18.74 -16.30
N LYS A 319 -2.30 -18.36 -17.01
CA LYS A 319 -2.21 -17.50 -18.21
C LYS A 319 -2.19 -16.02 -17.81
N GLN A 320 -1.13 -15.31 -18.20
CA GLN A 320 -1.03 -13.86 -18.08
C GLN A 320 -1.70 -13.16 -19.26
N ASN A 321 -2.48 -12.13 -18.98
CA ASN A 321 -3.02 -11.17 -19.94
C ASN A 321 -2.71 -9.74 -19.44
N ILE A 322 -3.06 -8.74 -20.26
CA ILE A 322 -2.98 -7.33 -19.88
C ILE A 322 -4.41 -6.79 -19.78
N LYS A 323 -4.69 -6.07 -18.70
CA LYS A 323 -5.96 -5.40 -18.44
C LYS A 323 -5.73 -3.90 -18.34
N SER A 324 -6.61 -3.13 -18.95
CA SER A 324 -6.66 -1.67 -18.75
C SER A 324 -7.67 -1.35 -17.66
N VAL A 325 -7.24 -0.63 -16.64
CA VAL A 325 -8.10 -0.21 -15.51
C VAL A 325 -8.05 1.29 -15.31
N ILE A 326 -9.13 1.84 -14.76
CA ILE A 326 -9.12 3.20 -14.21
C ILE A 326 -8.35 3.12 -12.88
N PRO A 327 -7.29 3.93 -12.68
CA PRO A 327 -6.50 3.84 -11.47
C PRO A 327 -7.23 4.41 -10.25
N PHE A 328 -6.96 3.80 -9.10
CA PHE A 328 -7.37 4.19 -7.74
C PHE A 328 -6.17 3.99 -6.83
N GLY A 329 -6.08 4.74 -5.71
CA GLY A 329 -5.03 4.56 -4.70
C GLY A 329 -4.97 3.11 -4.23
N PHE A 330 -6.07 2.61 -3.67
CA PHE A 330 -6.21 1.20 -3.28
C PHE A 330 -7.21 0.50 -4.20
N TYR A 331 -6.79 -0.59 -4.84
CA TYR A 331 -7.63 -1.35 -5.77
C TYR A 331 -7.73 -2.80 -5.30
N PHE A 332 -8.91 -3.20 -4.85
CA PHE A 332 -9.20 -4.54 -4.34
C PHE A 332 -10.16 -5.25 -5.29
N GLU A 333 -9.74 -6.39 -5.83
CA GLU A 333 -10.50 -7.18 -6.80
C GLU A 333 -10.65 -8.64 -6.35
N GLY A 334 -11.69 -9.34 -6.83
CA GLY A 334 -11.92 -10.76 -6.57
C GLY A 334 -13.13 -11.02 -5.69
N LYS A 335 -12.98 -11.83 -4.64
CA LYS A 335 -14.08 -12.18 -3.74
C LYS A 335 -13.65 -12.59 -2.33
N ASN A 336 -14.61 -12.62 -1.40
CA ASN A 336 -14.47 -13.17 -0.04
C ASN A 336 -13.23 -12.66 0.70
N SER A 337 -12.99 -11.35 0.62
CA SER A 337 -11.74 -10.77 1.11
C SER A 337 -11.92 -9.62 2.09
N ILE A 338 -10.98 -9.50 3.04
CA ILE A 338 -11.04 -8.49 4.10
C ILE A 338 -9.75 -7.68 4.14
N TYR A 339 -9.92 -6.35 4.13
CA TYR A 339 -8.83 -5.37 4.21
C TYR A 339 -9.09 -4.44 5.38
N ASN A 340 -8.09 -4.20 6.22
CA ASN A 340 -8.21 -3.35 7.40
C ASN A 340 -7.21 -2.19 7.35
N PHE A 341 -7.73 -0.98 7.52
CA PHE A 341 -6.95 0.23 7.74
C PHE A 341 -7.07 0.62 9.21
N PHE A 342 -5.94 0.94 9.84
CA PHE A 342 -5.84 1.35 11.23
C PHE A 342 -5.06 2.66 11.30
N GLY A 343 -5.74 3.77 11.59
CA GLY A 343 -5.13 5.09 11.47
C GLY A 343 -4.79 5.44 10.02
N GLY A 344 -3.84 6.35 9.84
CA GLY A 344 -3.38 6.77 8.51
C GLY A 344 -4.47 7.45 7.69
N ARG A 345 -4.28 7.47 6.37
CA ARG A 345 -5.14 8.16 5.41
C ARG A 345 -5.61 7.22 4.30
N ILE A 346 -6.84 7.46 3.83
CA ILE A 346 -7.47 6.81 2.68
C ILE A 346 -8.08 7.92 1.82
N ASN A 347 -7.45 8.24 0.70
CA ASN A 347 -7.96 9.22 -0.25
C ASN A 347 -9.00 8.62 -1.20
N ASN A 348 -8.73 7.43 -1.74
CA ASN A 348 -9.72 6.71 -2.53
C ASN A 348 -9.42 5.21 -2.64
N LEU A 349 -10.47 4.45 -2.90
CA LEU A 349 -10.33 3.03 -3.18
C LEU A 349 -11.37 2.53 -4.18
N LYS A 350 -11.05 1.42 -4.82
CA LYS A 350 -12.00 0.65 -5.62
C LYS A 350 -12.13 -0.76 -5.06
N ILE A 351 -13.36 -1.17 -4.80
CA ILE A 351 -13.72 -2.55 -4.52
C ILE A 351 -14.47 -3.09 -5.73
N ASN A 352 -13.83 -3.99 -6.46
CA ASN A 352 -14.36 -4.63 -7.65
C ASN A 352 -14.52 -6.14 -7.43
N GLY A 353 -15.63 -6.56 -6.83
CA GLY A 353 -15.81 -7.98 -6.50
C GLY A 353 -17.04 -8.33 -5.70
N GLU A 354 -17.05 -9.53 -5.13
CA GLU A 354 -18.17 -10.03 -4.33
C GLU A 354 -17.72 -10.37 -2.91
N ASN A 355 -18.49 -9.95 -1.90
CA ASN A 355 -18.18 -10.23 -0.50
C ASN A 355 -16.78 -9.74 -0.10
N ILE A 356 -16.40 -8.55 -0.58
CA ILE A 356 -15.19 -7.86 -0.13
C ILE A 356 -15.58 -6.83 0.93
N THR A 357 -14.87 -6.83 2.05
CA THR A 357 -15.06 -5.85 3.13
C THR A 357 -13.77 -5.08 3.38
N VAL A 358 -13.85 -3.76 3.27
CA VAL A 358 -12.79 -2.86 3.73
C VAL A 358 -13.27 -2.21 5.03
N ASN A 359 -12.46 -2.26 6.08
CA ASN A 359 -12.74 -1.57 7.35
C ASN A 359 -11.68 -0.51 7.60
N ALA A 360 -12.09 0.73 7.82
CA ALA A 360 -11.22 1.83 8.21
C ALA A 360 -11.49 2.21 9.67
N TYR A 361 -10.54 1.90 10.54
CA TYR A 361 -10.59 2.17 11.97
C TYR A 361 -9.74 3.38 12.30
N SER A 362 -10.36 4.47 12.78
CA SER A 362 -9.63 5.68 13.18
C SER A 362 -8.75 6.27 12.07
N SER A 363 -9.09 5.99 10.81
CA SER A 363 -8.39 6.50 9.64
C SER A 363 -8.97 7.84 9.20
N LYS A 364 -8.17 8.64 8.51
CA LYS A 364 -8.63 9.85 7.83
C LYS A 364 -9.12 9.49 6.42
N VAL A 365 -10.42 9.54 6.17
CA VAL A 365 -11.06 9.22 4.89
C VAL A 365 -11.49 10.51 4.22
N GLU A 366 -11.03 10.75 3.00
CA GLU A 366 -11.25 12.01 2.29
C GLU A 366 -11.91 11.78 0.93
N SER A 367 -12.83 12.65 0.54
CA SER A 367 -13.26 12.81 -0.86
C SER A 367 -13.02 14.27 -1.28
N SER A 368 -12.07 14.54 -2.18
CA SER A 368 -11.89 15.90 -2.69
C SER A 368 -11.08 16.04 -3.98
N SER A 369 -11.46 17.06 -4.77
CA SER A 369 -10.70 17.54 -5.92
C SER A 369 -9.38 18.21 -5.52
N GLY A 370 -9.30 18.84 -4.34
CA GLY A 370 -8.10 19.53 -3.85
C GLY A 370 -6.92 18.63 -3.51
N MET A 371 -7.11 17.31 -3.56
CA MET A 371 -6.06 16.31 -3.33
C MET A 371 -5.96 15.26 -4.44
N ASP A 372 -6.54 15.57 -5.61
CA ASP A 372 -6.55 14.70 -6.79
C ASP A 372 -7.18 13.30 -6.54
N ALA A 373 -8.08 13.19 -5.56
CA ALA A 373 -8.70 11.92 -5.18
C ALA A 373 -10.07 11.74 -5.88
N LYS A 374 -10.18 10.72 -6.74
CA LYS A 374 -11.46 10.30 -7.33
C LYS A 374 -12.38 9.70 -6.25
N ASP A 375 -13.69 9.83 -6.42
CA ASP A 375 -14.70 9.13 -5.61
C ASP A 375 -14.43 7.62 -5.58
N SER A 376 -14.41 7.02 -4.39
CA SER A 376 -14.31 5.57 -4.20
C SER A 376 -15.44 4.82 -4.88
N GLU A 377 -15.16 3.63 -5.41
CA GLU A 377 -16.16 2.82 -6.10
C GLU A 377 -16.32 1.47 -5.42
N ILE A 378 -17.54 1.12 -5.01
CA ILE A 378 -17.83 -0.13 -4.29
C ILE A 378 -18.84 -0.98 -5.07
N SER A 379 -18.49 -2.23 -5.38
CA SER A 379 -19.40 -3.18 -6.00
C SER A 379 -20.57 -3.57 -5.09
N GLU A 380 -21.71 -3.97 -5.67
CA GLU A 380 -22.99 -4.12 -4.96
C GLU A 380 -23.00 -5.08 -3.77
N ASN A 381 -22.16 -6.11 -3.77
CA ASN A 381 -22.10 -7.13 -2.71
C ASN A 381 -20.86 -6.96 -1.80
N SER A 382 -20.29 -5.77 -1.77
CA SER A 382 -19.10 -5.44 -0.99
C SER A 382 -19.32 -4.19 -0.17
N TYR A 383 -18.50 -3.97 0.85
CA TYR A 383 -18.72 -2.90 1.83
C TYR A 383 -17.43 -2.17 2.18
N PHE A 384 -17.54 -0.86 2.35
CA PHE A 384 -16.52 -0.02 2.98
C PHE A 384 -17.06 0.56 4.28
N ASN A 385 -16.60 0.02 5.41
CA ASN A 385 -16.98 0.46 6.74
C ASN A 385 -15.99 1.50 7.26
N ILE A 386 -16.51 2.65 7.67
CA ILE A 386 -15.74 3.75 8.26
C ILE A 386 -16.10 3.83 9.74
N ILE A 387 -15.13 3.52 10.61
CA ILE A 387 -15.36 3.25 12.03
C ILE A 387 -14.45 4.14 12.89
N ASN A 388 -15.04 5.00 13.72
CA ASN A 388 -14.28 5.91 14.61
C ASN A 388 -13.26 6.79 13.86
N SER A 389 -13.53 7.10 12.60
CA SER A 389 -12.61 7.70 11.64
C SER A 389 -12.75 9.22 11.59
N ALA A 390 -11.93 9.87 10.79
CA ALA A 390 -11.98 11.31 10.56
C ALA A 390 -12.10 11.66 9.08
N SER A 391 -12.56 12.86 8.78
CA SER A 391 -12.59 13.43 7.42
C SER A 391 -12.44 14.95 7.51
N GLU A 392 -11.76 15.58 6.57
CA GLU A 392 -11.65 17.03 6.44
C GLU A 392 -12.59 17.59 5.37
N GLN A 393 -12.82 16.86 4.29
CA GLN A 393 -13.58 17.40 3.15
C GLN A 393 -14.96 16.77 3.00
N GLY A 394 -15.23 15.69 3.74
CA GLY A 394 -16.43 14.89 3.60
C GLY A 394 -16.09 13.48 3.14
N ILE A 395 -17.11 12.63 3.19
CA ILE A 395 -17.05 11.27 2.68
C ILE A 395 -18.01 11.21 1.50
N GLN A 396 -17.72 10.35 0.54
CA GLN A 396 -18.65 10.03 -0.52
C GLN A 396 -19.88 9.26 0.00
N ILE A 397 -21.01 9.48 -0.65
CA ILE A 397 -22.26 8.76 -0.39
C ILE A 397 -22.41 7.63 -1.43
N ASP A 398 -22.41 6.39 -0.97
CA ASP A 398 -22.70 5.18 -1.76
C ASP A 398 -23.35 4.15 -0.83
N LYS A 399 -24.38 3.39 -1.29
CA LYS A 399 -25.12 2.40 -0.47
C LYS A 399 -24.22 1.40 0.25
N ASN A 400 -23.01 1.21 -0.27
CA ASN A 400 -22.03 0.27 0.24
C ASN A 400 -20.94 0.92 1.11
N ILE A 401 -20.98 2.24 1.32
CA ILE A 401 -20.12 2.98 2.25
C ILE A 401 -20.90 3.27 3.52
N HIS A 402 -20.50 2.67 4.64
CA HIS A 402 -21.21 2.79 5.92
C HIS A 402 -20.35 3.51 6.94
N VAL A 403 -20.83 4.61 7.50
CA VAL A 403 -20.21 5.25 8.66
C VAL A 403 -20.82 4.66 9.92
N LYS A 404 -19.99 3.99 10.72
CA LYS A 404 -20.36 3.33 11.97
C LYS A 404 -19.67 4.02 13.14
N ASN A 405 -20.44 4.32 14.18
CA ASN A 405 -19.97 5.04 15.37
C ASN A 405 -19.47 6.46 15.04
N LYS A 406 -18.27 6.83 15.50
CA LYS A 406 -17.76 8.20 15.49
C LYS A 406 -17.15 8.60 14.15
N LEU A 407 -17.48 9.81 13.68
CA LEU A 407 -16.79 10.50 12.59
C LEU A 407 -16.30 11.87 13.06
N TYR A 408 -14.99 12.11 12.99
CA TYR A 408 -14.35 13.34 13.44
C TYR A 408 -13.93 14.25 12.29
N PHE A 409 -14.21 15.54 12.41
CA PHE A 409 -13.76 16.61 11.53
C PHE A 409 -12.66 17.46 12.21
N PRO A 410 -11.37 17.36 11.81
CA PRO A 410 -10.25 18.01 12.51
C PRO A 410 -10.22 19.53 12.45
N ASP A 411 -10.68 20.11 11.34
CA ASP A 411 -10.69 21.56 11.22
C ASP A 411 -11.89 22.15 11.97
N THR A 412 -11.60 22.75 13.13
CA THR A 412 -12.56 23.48 13.96
C THR A 412 -13.02 24.78 13.30
N SER A 413 -12.27 25.27 12.31
CA SER A 413 -12.73 26.29 11.39
C SER A 413 -13.42 25.59 10.22
N LEU A 414 -14.75 25.62 10.19
CA LEU A 414 -15.42 25.62 8.88
C LEU A 414 -15.08 26.96 8.23
N ASN A 415 -13.85 27.11 7.75
CA ASN A 415 -13.52 28.10 6.75
C ASN A 415 -13.99 27.55 5.41
N MET A 416 -15.31 27.55 5.23
CA MET A 416 -15.85 27.51 3.88
C MET A 416 -15.46 28.84 3.25
N ASN A 417 -14.33 28.85 2.56
CA ASN A 417 -14.18 29.81 1.49
C ASN A 417 -15.29 29.46 0.51
N ILE A 418 -16.32 30.31 0.50
CA ILE A 418 -17.64 30.14 -0.14
C ILE A 418 -17.56 29.73 -1.62
N ALA A 419 -16.38 29.87 -2.23
CA ALA A 419 -16.11 29.55 -3.64
C ALA A 419 -15.70 28.09 -3.93
N SER A 420 -15.47 27.22 -2.94
CA SER A 420 -15.08 25.81 -3.19
C SER A 420 -16.07 24.81 -2.57
N ILE A 421 -16.82 24.15 -3.45
CA ILE A 421 -17.78 23.06 -3.22
C ILE A 421 -17.06 21.86 -2.57
N ASN A 422 -17.05 21.76 -1.25
CA ASN A 422 -16.65 20.53 -0.54
C ASN A 422 -17.70 20.22 0.54
N HIS A 423 -18.56 19.24 0.26
CA HIS A 423 -19.70 18.89 1.09
C HIS A 423 -19.37 17.72 2.03
N ARG A 424 -19.81 17.81 3.29
CA ARG A 424 -19.61 16.76 4.29
C ARG A 424 -20.92 16.04 4.59
N THR A 425 -21.26 15.06 3.76
CA THR A 425 -22.49 14.27 3.89
C THR A 425 -22.16 12.79 3.84
N PHE A 426 -22.81 11.98 4.65
CA PHE A 426 -22.53 10.55 4.73
C PHE A 426 -23.77 9.74 5.09
N LEU A 427 -23.73 8.43 4.82
CA LEU A 427 -24.70 7.47 5.29
C LEU A 427 -24.40 7.06 6.73
N SER A 428 -25.42 7.10 7.58
CA SER A 428 -25.36 6.70 8.98
C SER A 428 -26.48 5.72 9.34
N ASP A 429 -26.29 4.88 10.36
CA ASP A 429 -27.30 3.93 10.81
C ASP A 429 -28.32 4.62 11.76
N GLU A 430 -29.64 4.44 11.52
CA GLU A 430 -30.72 5.04 12.34
C GLU A 430 -30.62 4.72 13.85
N LYS A 431 -29.97 3.63 14.22
CA LYS A 431 -29.90 3.11 15.61
C LYS A 431 -28.99 3.90 16.55
N THR A 432 -28.27 4.91 16.06
CA THR A 432 -27.14 5.54 16.77
C THR A 432 -27.40 6.94 17.34
N TYR A 433 -28.66 7.36 17.52
CA TYR A 433 -28.93 8.70 18.04
C TYR A 433 -29.82 8.72 19.28
N LYS A 434 -29.21 8.92 20.45
CA LYS A 434 -29.90 9.38 21.67
C LYS A 434 -29.63 10.86 21.92
N PHE A 435 -30.70 11.65 21.99
CA PHE A 435 -30.64 13.12 22.04
C PHE A 435 -30.79 13.65 23.48
N GLU A 436 -29.89 13.32 24.39
CA GLU A 436 -29.98 13.84 25.77
C GLU A 436 -29.41 15.27 25.90
N ASN A 437 -28.53 15.70 24.99
CA ASN A 437 -27.82 16.99 25.05
C ASN A 437 -27.93 17.87 23.77
N ALA A 438 -28.85 17.55 22.86
CA ALA A 438 -29.08 18.34 21.63
C ALA A 438 -30.28 19.26 21.77
N LYS A 439 -30.20 20.51 21.30
CA LYS A 439 -31.40 21.31 21.07
C LYS A 439 -31.96 20.97 19.70
N VAL A 440 -33.12 20.31 19.66
CA VAL A 440 -33.89 20.13 18.42
C VAL A 440 -34.40 21.50 18.00
N LEU A 441 -33.89 22.03 16.88
CA LEU A 441 -34.40 23.27 16.31
C LEU A 441 -35.52 23.01 15.32
N GLN A 442 -35.46 21.87 14.63
CA GLN A 442 -36.45 21.49 13.64
C GLN A 442 -36.57 19.97 13.57
N ASN A 443 -37.81 19.50 13.41
CA ASN A 443 -38.17 18.10 13.26
C ASN A 443 -39.47 18.03 12.46
N LEU A 444 -39.34 18.06 11.13
CA LEU A 444 -40.49 18.00 10.23
C LEU A 444 -40.76 16.53 9.88
N LYS A 445 -42.02 16.14 10.08
CA LYS A 445 -42.57 14.85 9.68
C LYS A 445 -43.81 15.13 8.83
N ASN A 446 -43.91 14.49 7.67
CA ASN A 446 -45.06 14.60 6.76
C ASN A 446 -45.32 16.06 6.30
N PHE A 447 -44.67 16.50 5.23
CA PHE A 447 -44.81 17.85 4.64
C PHE A 447 -46.27 18.16 4.25
N GLU A 448 -46.73 19.39 4.51
CA GLU A 448 -48.07 19.88 4.14
C GLU A 448 -48.12 20.37 2.67
N GLU A 449 -49.32 20.57 2.10
CA GLU A 449 -49.51 20.86 0.67
C GLU A 449 -48.84 22.16 0.16
N ASN A 450 -48.55 23.11 1.05
CA ASN A 450 -47.95 24.42 0.72
C ASN A 450 -46.45 24.53 1.06
N THR A 451 -45.76 23.41 1.25
CA THR A 451 -44.39 23.43 1.78
C THR A 451 -43.30 23.79 0.77
N PHE A 452 -43.60 23.85 -0.53
CA PHE A 452 -42.56 24.06 -1.55
C PHE A 452 -42.84 25.27 -2.44
N THR A 453 -41.83 26.11 -2.66
CA THR A 453 -41.86 27.20 -3.66
C THR A 453 -40.60 27.16 -4.53
N GLY A 454 -40.62 27.68 -5.76
CA GLY A 454 -39.45 27.60 -6.62
C GLY A 454 -39.62 28.28 -7.97
N SER A 455 -38.56 28.21 -8.78
CA SER A 455 -38.48 28.85 -10.11
C SER A 455 -39.27 28.10 -11.20
N LEU A 456 -40.24 27.28 -10.81
CA LEU A 456 -41.14 26.55 -11.70
C LEU A 456 -42.51 27.22 -11.65
N ASP A 457 -43.02 27.64 -12.80
CA ASP A 457 -44.33 28.29 -12.91
C ASP A 457 -45.43 27.39 -12.33
N SER A 458 -46.00 27.79 -11.19
CA SER A 458 -47.21 27.27 -10.54
C SER A 458 -47.45 25.75 -10.63
N PHE A 459 -46.97 24.99 -9.64
CA PHE A 459 -47.28 23.58 -9.51
C PHE A 459 -48.74 23.33 -9.08
N THR A 460 -49.39 22.35 -9.71
CA THR A 460 -50.64 21.73 -9.26
C THR A 460 -50.31 20.36 -8.66
N ASN A 461 -49.96 20.31 -7.38
CA ASN A 461 -49.67 19.07 -6.67
C ASN A 461 -50.95 18.22 -6.51
N LYS A 462 -51.03 17.07 -7.18
CA LYS A 462 -52.03 16.03 -6.86
C LYS A 462 -51.44 15.05 -5.84
N LYS A 463 -51.93 15.19 -4.60
CA LYS A 463 -51.96 14.25 -3.45
C LYS A 463 -50.68 14.00 -2.63
N LEU A 464 -50.78 14.53 -1.40
CA LEU A 464 -50.31 14.05 -0.11
C LEU A 464 -50.10 12.52 0.00
N LYS A 465 -48.83 12.12 0.06
CA LYS A 465 -48.25 10.89 0.66
C LYS A 465 -46.74 11.17 0.87
N PRO A 466 -45.95 10.35 1.59
CA PRO A 466 -44.52 10.61 1.76
C PRO A 466 -43.75 10.73 0.43
N ASN A 467 -44.35 10.31 -0.68
CA ASN A 467 -43.79 10.38 -2.03
C ASN A 467 -43.95 11.76 -2.68
N ILE A 468 -42.83 12.35 -3.05
CA ILE A 468 -42.68 13.68 -3.62
C ILE A 468 -42.08 13.53 -5.02
N GLU A 469 -42.76 14.09 -6.00
CA GLU A 469 -42.35 14.05 -7.41
C GLU A 469 -42.16 15.47 -7.93
N PHE A 470 -41.00 15.76 -8.51
CA PHE A 470 -40.71 17.05 -9.16
C PHE A 470 -40.26 16.83 -10.59
N GLU A 471 -40.76 17.65 -11.49
CA GLU A 471 -40.28 17.75 -12.86
C GLU A 471 -39.33 18.95 -12.97
N PHE A 472 -38.16 18.69 -13.53
CA PHE A 472 -37.14 19.69 -13.83
C PHE A 472 -36.88 19.66 -15.34
N ASP A 473 -36.71 20.84 -15.92
CA ASP A 473 -36.38 21.10 -17.33
C ASP A 473 -34.92 21.53 -17.52
N SER A 474 -34.24 21.90 -16.42
CA SER A 474 -32.86 22.40 -16.42
C SER A 474 -32.17 22.16 -15.09
N LYS A 475 -30.84 21.99 -15.13
CA LYS A 475 -29.98 21.88 -13.94
C LYS A 475 -29.95 23.15 -13.07
N GLN A 476 -30.50 24.27 -13.58
CA GLN A 476 -30.56 25.54 -12.86
C GLN A 476 -31.85 25.71 -12.04
N GLN A 477 -32.84 24.83 -12.23
CA GLN A 477 -34.10 24.88 -11.48
C GLN A 477 -33.93 24.24 -10.10
N TYR A 478 -34.65 24.80 -9.14
CA TYR A 478 -34.69 24.32 -7.77
C TYR A 478 -36.07 24.57 -7.14
N MET A 479 -36.40 23.73 -6.17
CA MET A 479 -37.61 23.80 -5.35
C MET A 479 -37.18 23.98 -3.89
N ARG A 480 -37.49 25.12 -3.31
CA ARG A 480 -37.28 25.40 -1.90
C ARG A 480 -38.29 24.66 -1.05
N ILE A 481 -37.87 24.19 0.11
CA ILE A 481 -38.74 23.76 1.21
C ILE A 481 -39.00 24.98 2.10
N GLU A 482 -40.14 25.66 1.98
CA GLU A 482 -40.45 26.87 2.74
C GLU A 482 -40.37 26.65 4.25
N GLU A 483 -40.84 25.51 4.73
CA GLU A 483 -40.76 25.18 6.15
C GLU A 483 -39.32 25.02 6.64
N SER A 484 -38.33 24.83 5.76
CA SER A 484 -36.92 24.74 6.16
C SER A 484 -36.27 26.10 6.45
N ILE A 485 -36.94 27.23 6.16
CA ILE A 485 -36.43 28.57 6.44
C ILE A 485 -36.36 28.77 7.95
N LEU A 486 -35.14 28.85 8.48
CA LEU A 486 -34.93 28.93 9.92
C LEU A 486 -33.78 29.89 10.24
N GLN A 487 -34.06 30.84 11.15
CA GLN A 487 -33.02 31.64 11.78
C GLN A 487 -32.28 30.79 12.81
N ILE A 488 -30.99 30.55 12.56
CA ILE A 488 -30.13 29.76 13.43
C ILE A 488 -28.98 30.62 13.99
N PRO A 489 -28.72 30.57 15.30
CA PRO A 489 -27.60 31.30 15.90
C PRO A 489 -26.24 30.67 15.54
N LYS A 490 -25.15 31.33 15.93
CA LYS A 490 -23.81 30.71 15.88
C LYS A 490 -23.80 29.37 16.63
N GLY A 491 -23.20 28.33 16.05
CA GLY A 491 -23.08 27.02 16.69
C GLY A 491 -22.79 25.86 15.73
N TYR A 492 -22.82 24.64 16.27
CA TYR A 492 -22.59 23.41 15.53
C TYR A 492 -23.90 22.66 15.32
N TYR A 493 -24.12 22.21 14.09
CA TYR A 493 -25.39 21.66 13.63
C TYR A 493 -25.21 20.28 13.02
N MET A 494 -26.10 19.36 13.37
CA MET A 494 -26.31 18.11 12.66
C MET A 494 -27.63 18.21 11.89
N ILE A 495 -27.56 18.00 10.58
CA ILE A 495 -28.70 18.04 9.67
C ILE A 495 -28.91 16.61 9.17
N ASN A 496 -30.10 16.07 9.43
CA ASN A 496 -30.41 14.67 9.17
C ASN A 496 -31.63 14.55 8.26
N PHE A 497 -31.51 13.70 7.24
CA PHE A 497 -32.57 13.35 6.31
C PHE A 497 -32.78 11.84 6.32
N ASP A 498 -34.00 11.40 6.59
CA ASP A 498 -34.44 10.03 6.41
C ASP A 498 -35.27 9.97 5.13
N LEU A 499 -34.64 9.52 4.05
CA LEU A 499 -35.18 9.64 2.71
C LEU A 499 -34.93 8.38 1.88
N LYS A 500 -35.82 8.14 0.93
CA LYS A 500 -35.76 7.07 -0.06
C LYS A 500 -35.86 7.67 -1.45
N LEU A 501 -34.91 7.39 -2.33
CA LEU A 501 -34.96 7.86 -3.72
C LEU A 501 -35.56 6.77 -4.62
N ASN A 502 -36.69 7.07 -5.25
CA ASN A 502 -37.41 6.17 -6.15
C ASN A 502 -36.95 6.32 -7.61
N LYS A 503 -36.63 7.54 -8.04
CA LYS A 503 -36.23 7.85 -9.43
C LYS A 503 -35.43 9.15 -9.53
N GLY A 504 -34.53 9.21 -10.51
CA GLY A 504 -33.83 10.44 -10.91
C GLY A 504 -32.54 10.70 -10.13
N GLN A 505 -31.93 11.88 -10.33
CA GLN A 505 -30.68 12.29 -9.66
C GLN A 505 -30.92 13.47 -8.71
N LEU A 506 -31.56 13.18 -7.57
CA LEU A 506 -31.93 14.17 -6.57
C LEU A 506 -30.70 14.85 -5.93
N ILE A 507 -30.80 16.15 -5.69
CA ILE A 507 -29.84 16.91 -4.88
C ILE A 507 -30.60 17.72 -3.83
N PHE A 508 -30.21 17.61 -2.57
CA PHE A 508 -30.57 18.56 -1.51
C PHE A 508 -29.43 19.53 -1.30
N LEU A 509 -29.75 20.81 -1.19
CA LEU A 509 -28.80 21.91 -1.06
C LEU A 509 -29.19 22.71 0.18
N VAL A 510 -28.30 22.79 1.17
CA VAL A 510 -28.49 23.67 2.33
C VAL A 510 -27.74 24.96 2.05
N TRP A 511 -28.42 26.08 2.16
CA TRP A 511 -27.89 27.40 1.89
C TRP A 511 -27.95 28.29 3.13
N ASP A 512 -27.08 29.29 3.20
CA ASP A 512 -27.28 30.44 4.08
C ASP A 512 -28.08 31.55 3.38
N ARG A 513 -28.44 32.59 4.15
CA ARG A 513 -29.14 33.78 3.65
C ARG A 513 -28.42 34.52 2.51
N ASN A 514 -27.10 34.37 2.39
CA ASN A 514 -26.27 35.00 1.36
C ASN A 514 -26.12 34.08 0.13
N LYS A 515 -26.83 32.95 0.09
CA LYS A 515 -26.75 31.92 -0.95
C LYS A 515 -25.37 31.26 -1.04
N ASN A 516 -24.68 31.15 0.10
CA ASN A 516 -23.50 30.32 0.22
C ASN A 516 -23.95 28.89 0.51
N GLN A 517 -23.42 27.93 -0.25
CA GLN A 517 -23.79 26.54 -0.07
C GLN A 517 -23.10 25.99 1.18
N LEU A 518 -23.89 25.59 2.17
CA LEU A 518 -23.41 25.03 3.43
C LEU A 518 -23.24 23.51 3.36
N MET A 519 -24.11 22.83 2.60
CA MET A 519 -24.14 21.38 2.46
C MET A 519 -24.78 21.00 1.13
N SER A 520 -24.36 19.86 0.58
CA SER A 520 -25.06 19.18 -0.51
C SER A 520 -25.21 17.71 -0.16
N LEU A 521 -26.34 17.14 -0.55
CA LEU A 521 -26.62 15.74 -0.37
C LEU A 521 -27.13 15.18 -1.70
N LYS A 522 -26.49 14.11 -2.18
CA LYS A 522 -26.92 13.31 -3.32
C LYS A 522 -27.36 11.93 -2.83
N PRO A 523 -28.67 11.69 -2.70
CA PRO A 523 -29.15 10.41 -2.18
C PRO A 523 -28.94 9.26 -3.16
N ILE A 524 -28.85 8.04 -2.64
CA ILE A 524 -28.64 6.83 -3.44
C ILE A 524 -29.97 6.34 -4.01
N LEU A 525 -29.95 6.02 -5.31
CA LEU A 525 -31.08 5.46 -6.04
C LEU A 525 -31.12 3.93 -5.89
N ASP A 526 -31.74 3.45 -4.82
CA ASP A 526 -31.97 2.00 -4.60
C ASP A 526 -33.36 1.65 -4.07
N GLY A 527 -34.25 2.63 -3.91
CA GLY A 527 -35.60 2.41 -3.41
C GLY A 527 -35.67 1.97 -1.93
N ALA A 528 -34.60 2.15 -1.15
CA ALA A 528 -34.61 1.96 0.29
C ALA A 528 -34.56 3.28 1.06
N PHE A 529 -35.07 3.28 2.30
CA PHE A 529 -34.87 4.40 3.21
C PHE A 529 -33.46 4.37 3.74
N HIS A 530 -32.81 5.53 3.67
CA HIS A 530 -31.47 5.75 4.18
C HIS A 530 -31.45 6.99 5.04
N ASN A 531 -30.59 6.96 6.05
CA ASN A 531 -30.39 8.08 6.95
C ASN A 531 -29.10 8.82 6.55
N TYR A 532 -29.28 10.00 5.95
CA TYR A 532 -28.21 10.87 5.51
C TYR A 532 -27.96 11.95 6.53
N THR A 533 -26.71 12.11 6.92
CA THR A 533 -26.32 13.09 7.92
C THR A 533 -25.25 14.03 7.39
N GLY A 534 -25.41 15.32 7.67
CA GLY A 534 -24.39 16.33 7.46
C GLY A 534 -24.13 17.12 8.72
N ILE A 535 -22.90 17.63 8.83
CA ILE A 535 -22.45 18.45 9.95
C ILE A 535 -22.01 19.81 9.43
N VAL A 536 -22.54 20.87 10.03
CA VAL A 536 -22.28 22.25 9.64
C VAL A 536 -21.93 23.09 10.88
N ASN A 537 -20.92 23.94 10.79
CA ASN A 537 -20.64 24.99 11.77
C ASN A 537 -21.04 26.34 11.18
N ILE A 538 -21.76 27.12 11.96
CA ILE A 538 -22.27 28.42 11.59
C ILE A 538 -21.57 29.44 12.48
N ASN A 539 -20.78 30.32 11.87
CA ASN A 539 -19.89 31.24 12.57
C ASN A 539 -20.58 32.53 13.05
N SER A 540 -21.77 32.83 12.53
CA SER A 540 -22.60 33.99 12.88
C SER A 540 -24.07 33.63 12.70
N THR A 541 -24.96 34.22 13.49
CA THR A 541 -26.41 34.07 13.31
C THR A 541 -26.82 34.35 11.86
N THR A 542 -27.52 33.41 11.24
CA THR A 542 -27.96 33.49 9.85
C THR A 542 -29.29 32.78 9.67
N GLU A 543 -29.96 33.05 8.55
CA GLU A 543 -31.01 32.17 8.04
C GLU A 543 -30.38 31.02 7.28
N ILE A 544 -30.96 29.83 7.40
CA ILE A 544 -30.72 28.70 6.50
C ILE A 544 -32.01 28.26 5.85
N PHE A 545 -31.89 27.66 4.68
CA PHE A 545 -32.99 27.03 3.96
C PHE A 545 -32.46 25.89 3.10
N ILE A 546 -33.37 25.02 2.67
CA ILE A 546 -33.10 23.87 1.84
C ILE A 546 -33.75 24.06 0.48
N ASP A 547 -32.95 23.90 -0.56
CA ASP A 547 -33.42 23.76 -1.93
C ASP A 547 -33.22 22.32 -2.40
N ILE A 548 -34.15 21.86 -3.22
CA ILE A 548 -34.15 20.56 -3.88
C ILE A 548 -33.93 20.80 -5.37
N SER A 549 -33.02 20.05 -5.98
CA SER A 549 -32.76 20.13 -7.41
C SER A 549 -32.49 18.75 -8.00
N SER A 550 -32.21 18.72 -9.30
CA SER A 550 -31.87 17.52 -10.06
C SER A 550 -30.53 17.71 -10.77
N ASN A 551 -29.59 16.80 -10.54
CA ASN A 551 -28.23 16.87 -11.07
C ASN A 551 -28.17 16.82 -12.61
N ASP A 552 -29.15 16.14 -13.22
CA ASP A 552 -29.29 16.02 -14.67
C ASP A 552 -30.38 16.94 -15.24
N GLY A 553 -31.06 17.72 -14.38
CA GLY A 553 -32.14 18.61 -14.79
C GLY A 553 -33.36 17.85 -15.30
N ARG A 554 -33.62 16.65 -14.75
CA ARG A 554 -34.76 15.81 -15.10
C ARG A 554 -35.60 15.45 -13.88
N LYS A 555 -36.75 14.84 -14.14
CA LYS A 555 -37.70 14.34 -13.14
C LYS A 555 -37.05 13.51 -12.03
N VAL A 556 -37.44 13.79 -10.79
CA VAL A 556 -37.06 13.05 -9.58
C VAL A 556 -38.31 12.60 -8.82
N ASP A 557 -38.23 11.44 -8.18
CA ASP A 557 -39.27 10.86 -7.34
C ASP A 557 -38.61 10.32 -6.08
N PHE A 558 -39.05 10.75 -4.90
CA PHE A 558 -38.45 10.37 -3.63
C PHE A 558 -39.45 10.45 -2.49
N GLU A 559 -39.19 9.69 -1.43
CA GLU A 559 -39.91 9.80 -0.16
C GLU A 559 -39.03 10.45 0.90
N LEU A 560 -39.52 11.47 1.61
CA LEU A 560 -38.81 12.08 2.75
C LEU A 560 -39.63 11.83 4.02
N LYS A 561 -39.20 10.86 4.81
CA LYS A 561 -39.88 10.42 6.03
C LYS A 561 -39.65 11.39 7.18
N ASN A 562 -38.45 11.96 7.28
CA ASN A 562 -38.11 12.85 8.37
C ASN A 562 -36.94 13.79 8.02
N TYR A 563 -37.05 15.05 8.45
CA TYR A 563 -35.99 16.05 8.38
C TYR A 563 -35.75 16.66 9.77
N LYS A 564 -34.51 16.61 10.26
CA LYS A 564 -34.14 17.11 11.59
C LYS A 564 -32.91 18.02 11.56
N ILE A 565 -32.99 19.11 12.32
CA ILE A 565 -31.85 19.98 12.63
C ILE A 565 -31.62 19.98 14.14
N LEU A 566 -30.40 19.64 14.52
CA LEU A 566 -29.98 19.55 15.90
C LEU A 566 -28.83 20.51 16.13
N GLN A 567 -28.95 21.36 17.14
CA GLN A 567 -27.92 22.30 17.53
C GLN A 567 -27.21 21.82 18.79
N THR A 568 -25.90 22.02 18.80
CA THR A 568 -25.05 21.91 19.99
C THR A 568 -24.23 23.17 20.22
N LYS A 569 -23.81 23.39 21.48
CA LYS A 569 -23.03 24.57 21.87
C LYS A 569 -21.56 24.41 21.51
N THR A 570 -21.02 23.20 21.67
CA THR A 570 -19.64 22.90 21.34
C THR A 570 -19.57 21.77 20.32
N TYR A 571 -18.49 21.74 19.55
CA TYR A 571 -18.22 20.64 18.64
C TYR A 571 -18.10 19.30 19.38
N LYS A 572 -17.56 19.31 20.60
CA LYS A 572 -17.48 18.12 21.46
C LYS A 572 -18.87 17.56 21.78
N ASP A 573 -19.85 18.43 22.05
CA ASP A 573 -21.23 18.01 22.29
C ASP A 573 -21.85 17.42 21.02
N LEU A 574 -21.57 17.98 19.84
CA LEU A 574 -22.02 17.43 18.55
C LEU A 574 -21.50 16.01 18.34
N ILE A 575 -20.22 15.80 18.61
CA ILE A 575 -19.59 14.49 18.52
C ILE A 575 -20.19 13.53 19.56
N SER A 576 -20.46 13.99 20.77
CA SER A 576 -21.12 13.18 21.80
C SER A 576 -22.53 12.72 21.39
N LEU A 577 -23.26 13.45 20.54
CA LEU A 577 -24.56 13.01 20.02
C LEU A 577 -24.46 11.86 19.01
N PHE A 578 -23.33 11.77 18.32
CA PHE A 578 -23.02 10.65 17.43
C PHE A 578 -22.51 9.42 18.20
N GLU A 579 -22.01 9.63 19.42
CA GLU A 579 -21.43 8.59 20.27
C GLU A 579 -22.47 7.84 21.14
N GLN A 580 -23.70 8.37 21.29
CA GLN A 580 -24.77 7.85 22.18
C GLN A 580 -25.95 7.23 21.42
#